data_AF-A0A2K1E228-F1
#
_entry.id   AF-A0A2K1E228-F1
#
_cell.length_a   1.000
_cell.length_b   1.000
_cell.length_c   1.000
_cell.angle_alpha   90.00
_cell.angle_beta   90.00
_cell.angle_gamma   90.00
#
_symmetry.space_group_name_H-M   'P 1'
#
loop_
_entity.id
_entity.type
_entity.pdbx_description
1 polymer ?
#
loop_
_entity_poly.entity_id
_entity_poly.type
_entity_poly.pdbx_seq_one_letter_code
_entity_poly.pdbx_strand_id
1 'polypeptide(L)'
;MTLVSAGSQATNGPAVNLLNDLPDMVWRTDAVTSSDIVLTVPAGTVVDCIALLFSNLRSTDRVRVRAANSTTATINSPVFDSRDQDAYEGVKADNFKTKTIIFAPDVTATHWRITVTATNHPDGFIQASRVVIGKSVNTTHDMDYSCKQFSRNQSIVTEGNGWETVEHYDPLPGWTVKFSYIPMDVWKDIFFPFLHSASNSKAILFVPIPDQPETWQHEVVYGRMKAEPGGDCDHYDGWRTELTVIGLAS
;
A
#
# COMPACT_ATOMS: atom_id res chain seq x y z
N MET A 1 7.90 10.32 7.07
CA MET A 1 8.07 9.10 7.88
C MET A 1 9.55 8.75 7.92
N THR A 2 10.04 8.24 9.04
CA THR A 2 11.40 7.72 9.19
C THR A 2 11.38 6.38 9.91
N LEU A 3 12.31 5.49 9.57
CA LEU A 3 12.50 4.23 10.29
C LEU A 3 13.31 4.50 11.56
N VAL A 4 12.81 4.03 12.69
CA VAL A 4 13.51 4.11 13.98
C VAL A 4 14.32 2.85 14.24
N SER A 5 13.70 1.68 14.05
CA SER A 5 14.37 0.40 14.23
C SER A 5 13.59 -0.76 13.58
N ALA A 6 14.27 -1.87 13.37
CA ALA A 6 13.67 -3.18 13.14
C ALA A 6 14.26 -4.19 14.14
N GLY A 7 13.43 -5.11 14.62
CA GLY A 7 13.82 -6.14 15.59
C GLY A 7 14.81 -7.16 15.04
N SER A 8 14.76 -7.41 13.73
CA SER A 8 15.74 -8.21 13.00
C SER A 8 15.87 -7.72 11.56
N GLN A 9 17.10 -7.80 11.01
CA GLN A 9 17.38 -7.49 9.62
C GLN A 9 18.60 -8.25 9.11
N ALA A 10 18.50 -8.80 7.91
CA ALA A 10 19.62 -9.39 7.19
C ALA A 10 20.45 -8.26 6.52
N THR A 11 21.75 -8.48 6.36
CA THR A 11 22.66 -7.50 5.72
C THR A 11 22.21 -7.12 4.31
N ASN A 12 21.72 -8.10 3.52
CA ASN A 12 21.26 -7.89 2.15
C ASN A 12 19.77 -7.52 2.06
N GLY A 13 19.11 -7.23 3.19
CA GLY A 13 17.72 -6.81 3.24
C GLY A 13 17.47 -5.87 4.41
N PRO A 14 18.14 -4.70 4.46
CA PRO A 14 18.02 -3.77 5.59
C PRO A 14 16.63 -3.16 5.67
N ALA A 15 16.18 -2.83 6.89
CA ALA A 15 14.82 -2.32 7.11
C ALA A 15 14.55 -0.95 6.46
N VAL A 16 15.59 -0.18 6.12
CA VAL A 16 15.47 1.09 5.38
C VAL A 16 14.80 0.91 4.02
N ASN A 17 14.89 -0.30 3.44
CA ASN A 17 14.28 -0.62 2.15
C ASN A 17 12.75 -0.46 2.18
N LEU A 18 12.11 -0.63 3.34
CA LEU A 18 10.67 -0.43 3.53
C LEU A 18 10.19 1.00 3.23
N LEU A 19 11.11 1.97 3.17
CA LEU A 19 10.83 3.38 2.87
C LEU A 19 11.04 3.73 1.39
N ASN A 20 11.52 2.80 0.57
CA ASN A 20 11.69 3.00 -0.87
C ASN A 20 10.40 2.69 -1.62
N ASP A 21 10.09 3.47 -2.65
CA ASP A 21 8.88 3.25 -3.46
C ASP A 21 9.03 2.03 -4.39
N LEU A 22 10.26 1.59 -4.67
CA LEU A 22 10.56 0.47 -5.55
C LEU A 22 10.35 -0.87 -4.82
N PRO A 23 9.48 -1.75 -5.32
CA PRO A 23 9.16 -3.01 -4.64
C PRO A 23 10.26 -4.08 -4.76
N ASP A 24 11.25 -3.93 -5.63
CA ASP A 24 12.42 -4.84 -5.72
C ASP A 24 13.31 -4.76 -4.46
N MET A 25 13.27 -3.62 -3.74
CA MET A 25 14.07 -3.42 -2.54
C MET A 25 13.34 -3.97 -1.33
N VAL A 26 13.85 -5.08 -0.80
CA VAL A 26 13.19 -5.83 0.27
C VAL A 26 13.88 -5.63 1.62
N TRP A 27 13.10 -5.49 2.68
CA TRP A 27 13.54 -5.82 4.02
C TRP A 27 13.37 -7.31 4.26
N ARG A 28 14.35 -7.92 4.92
CA ARG A 28 14.33 -9.33 5.28
C ARG A 28 14.85 -9.51 6.70
N THR A 29 14.22 -10.38 7.49
CA THR A 29 14.72 -10.76 8.81
C THR A 29 15.89 -11.75 8.71
N ASP A 30 16.77 -11.76 9.72
CA ASP A 30 17.89 -12.69 9.80
C ASP A 30 17.47 -14.00 10.49
N ALA A 31 16.97 -14.96 9.70
CA ALA A 31 16.56 -16.30 10.15
C ALA A 31 15.58 -16.32 11.35
N VAL A 32 14.73 -15.30 11.47
CA VAL A 32 13.65 -15.24 12.47
C VAL A 32 12.32 -15.02 11.79
N THR A 33 11.28 -15.61 12.36
CA THR A 33 9.91 -15.48 11.84
C THR A 33 8.99 -14.67 12.76
N SER A 34 9.58 -13.83 13.63
CA SER A 34 8.88 -12.76 14.32
C SER A 34 9.79 -11.53 14.41
N SER A 35 9.26 -10.35 14.09
CA SER A 35 10.01 -9.10 14.18
C SER A 35 9.09 -7.90 14.33
N ASP A 36 9.59 -6.88 15.01
CA ASP A 36 8.97 -5.55 15.09
C ASP A 36 9.61 -4.61 14.08
N ILE A 37 8.82 -3.70 13.52
CA ILE A 37 9.26 -2.56 12.72
C ILE A 37 8.73 -1.32 13.43
N VAL A 38 9.62 -0.38 13.79
CA VAL A 38 9.23 0.86 14.48
C VAL A 38 9.50 2.05 13.57
N LEU A 39 8.45 2.82 13.32
CA LEU A 39 8.41 3.96 12.41
C LEU A 39 8.00 5.21 13.18
N THR A 40 8.44 6.37 12.70
CA THR A 40 7.96 7.67 13.17
C THR A 40 7.33 8.46 12.04
N VAL A 41 6.16 9.03 12.32
CA VAL A 41 5.48 10.00 11.45
C VAL A 41 5.60 11.41 12.05
N PRO A 42 5.49 12.48 11.26
CA PRO A 42 5.53 13.84 11.80
C PRO A 42 4.47 14.04 12.90
N ALA A 43 4.82 14.74 13.96
CA ALA A 43 3.90 15.02 15.06
C ALA A 43 2.63 15.73 14.56
N GLY A 44 1.47 15.36 15.10
CA GLY A 44 0.17 15.89 14.67
C GLY A 44 -0.38 15.29 13.38
N THR A 45 0.32 14.34 12.75
CA THR A 45 -0.21 13.61 11.59
C THR A 45 -1.30 12.64 12.03
N VAL A 46 -2.48 12.77 11.42
CA VAL A 46 -3.57 11.79 11.54
C VAL A 46 -3.28 10.61 10.62
N VAL A 47 -3.45 9.39 11.12
CA VAL A 47 -3.29 8.15 10.36
C VAL A 47 -4.52 7.29 10.59
N ASP A 48 -5.04 6.72 9.51
CA ASP A 48 -6.14 5.75 9.50
C ASP A 48 -5.83 4.52 8.62
N CYS A 49 -4.78 4.56 7.79
CA CYS A 49 -4.42 3.48 6.89
C CYS A 49 -2.95 3.10 7.07
N ILE A 50 -2.72 1.81 7.35
CA ILE A 50 -1.40 1.22 7.49
C ILE A 50 -1.35 -0.02 6.59
N ALA A 51 -0.35 -0.11 5.73
CA ALA A 51 -0.18 -1.28 4.87
C ALA A 51 1.27 -1.77 4.83
N LEU A 52 1.43 -3.09 4.88
CA LEU A 52 2.67 -3.80 4.62
C LEU A 52 2.53 -4.53 3.27
N LEU A 53 3.31 -4.11 2.30
CA LEU A 53 3.15 -4.53 0.91
C LEU A 53 4.29 -5.41 0.44
N PHE A 54 3.94 -6.30 -0.50
CA PHE A 54 4.84 -7.22 -1.19
C PHE A 54 5.57 -8.15 -0.22
N SER A 55 4.84 -8.67 0.77
CA SER A 55 5.41 -9.58 1.76
C SER A 55 5.37 -11.05 1.31
N ASN A 56 6.21 -11.88 1.92
CA ASN A 56 6.14 -13.34 1.77
C ASN A 56 5.15 -14.00 2.74
N LEU A 57 4.37 -13.21 3.49
CA LEU A 57 3.47 -13.73 4.52
C LEU A 57 2.34 -14.58 3.93
N ARG A 58 1.96 -15.61 4.68
CA ARG A 58 0.83 -16.53 4.45
C ARG A 58 -0.42 -16.00 5.17
N SER A 59 -1.59 -16.48 4.76
CA SER A 59 -2.87 -16.07 5.39
C SER A 59 -2.92 -16.39 6.89
N THR A 60 -2.18 -17.42 7.34
CA THR A 60 -2.10 -17.80 8.76
C THR A 60 -1.15 -16.94 9.60
N ASP A 61 -0.29 -16.15 8.96
CA ASP A 61 0.66 -15.29 9.66
C ASP A 61 -0.07 -14.05 10.19
N ARG A 62 0.45 -13.47 11.27
CA ARG A 62 -0.21 -12.38 11.99
C ARG A 62 0.54 -11.07 11.88
N VAL A 63 -0.20 -9.99 11.71
CA VAL A 63 0.32 -8.62 11.73
C VAL A 63 -0.46 -7.81 12.77
N ARG A 64 0.26 -7.06 13.61
CA ARG A 64 -0.32 -6.19 14.63
C ARG A 64 0.31 -4.81 14.59
N VAL A 65 -0.53 -3.80 14.53
CA VAL A 65 -0.13 -2.39 14.50
C VAL A 65 -0.46 -1.74 15.84
N ARG A 66 0.54 -1.10 16.43
CA ARG A 66 0.43 -0.37 17.70
C ARG A 66 0.96 1.04 17.55
N ALA A 67 0.22 2.02 18.03
CA ALA A 67 0.61 3.43 17.95
C ALA A 67 0.70 4.08 19.32
N ALA A 68 1.69 4.95 19.52
CA ALA A 68 1.85 5.73 20.74
C ALA A 68 2.72 6.98 20.52
N ASN A 69 2.86 7.81 21.56
CA ASN A 69 3.72 8.99 21.51
C ASN A 69 5.18 8.73 21.90
N SER A 70 5.53 7.50 22.27
CA SER A 70 6.92 7.05 22.46
C SER A 70 7.10 5.59 22.03
N THR A 71 8.32 5.21 21.67
CA THR A 71 8.66 3.82 21.29
C THR A 71 8.30 2.80 22.38
N THR A 72 8.49 3.15 23.66
CA THR A 72 8.18 2.26 24.80
C THR A 72 6.67 2.14 25.02
N ALA A 73 5.93 3.24 24.88
CA ALA A 73 4.48 3.22 25.04
C ALA A 73 3.78 2.37 23.96
N THR A 74 4.39 2.18 22.77
CA THR A 74 3.85 1.23 21.77
C THR A 74 3.76 -0.22 22.28
N ILE A 75 4.47 -0.56 23.37
CA ILE A 75 4.38 -1.88 24.01
C ILE A 75 3.41 -1.84 25.20
N ASN A 76 3.62 -0.90 26.12
CA ASN A 76 3.03 -0.97 27.46
C ASN A 76 1.67 -0.28 27.57
N SER A 77 1.41 0.73 26.75
CA SER A 77 0.22 1.57 26.83
C SER A 77 -0.07 2.23 25.48
N PRO A 78 -0.33 1.45 24.43
CA PRO A 78 -0.58 2.00 23.11
C PRO A 78 -1.89 2.79 23.10
N VAL A 79 -1.90 3.92 22.37
CA VAL A 79 -3.12 4.71 22.12
C VAL A 79 -4.02 3.99 21.12
N PHE A 80 -3.40 3.23 20.20
CA PHE A 80 -4.09 2.36 19.26
C PHE A 80 -3.41 0.99 19.20
N ASP A 81 -4.21 -0.07 19.17
CA ASP A 81 -3.76 -1.44 19.03
C ASP A 81 -4.75 -2.21 18.14
N SER A 82 -4.32 -2.60 16.95
CA SER A 82 -5.17 -3.33 15.99
C SER A 82 -5.53 -4.74 16.44
N ARG A 83 -4.90 -5.25 17.51
CA ARG A 83 -4.81 -6.70 17.80
C ARG A 83 -4.13 -7.46 16.67
N ASP A 84 -3.98 -8.77 16.85
CA ASP A 84 -3.42 -9.64 15.82
C ASP A 84 -4.43 -9.80 14.69
N GLN A 85 -4.09 -9.28 13.52
CA GLN A 85 -4.84 -9.42 12.27
C GLN A 85 -4.17 -10.48 11.39
N ASP A 86 -4.94 -11.18 10.58
CA ASP A 86 -4.39 -12.06 9.56
C ASP A 86 -3.61 -11.24 8.51
N ALA A 87 -2.50 -11.80 7.99
CA ALA A 87 -1.68 -11.07 7.02
C ALA A 87 -2.44 -10.80 5.72
N TYR A 88 -3.36 -11.69 5.34
CA TYR A 88 -4.36 -11.45 4.30
C TYR A 88 -5.52 -12.42 4.43
N GLU A 89 -6.65 -12.04 3.84
CA GLU A 89 -7.84 -12.87 3.70
C GLU A 89 -8.09 -13.21 2.23
N GLY A 90 -8.94 -14.21 1.99
CA GLY A 90 -9.31 -14.64 0.64
C GLY A 90 -8.23 -15.46 -0.07
N VAL A 91 -8.33 -15.47 -1.40
CA VAL A 91 -7.43 -16.23 -2.29
C VAL A 91 -6.35 -15.29 -2.81
N LYS A 92 -5.11 -15.78 -2.87
CA LYS A 92 -3.99 -15.09 -3.49
C LYS A 92 -3.43 -15.98 -4.58
N ALA A 93 -3.45 -15.51 -5.83
CA ALA A 93 -2.78 -16.22 -6.92
C ALA A 93 -1.26 -16.04 -6.83
N ASP A 94 -0.50 -17.01 -7.32
CA ASP A 94 0.95 -17.11 -7.13
C ASP A 94 1.73 -15.91 -7.69
N ASN A 95 1.21 -15.27 -8.73
CA ASN A 95 1.79 -14.08 -9.34
C ASN A 95 1.58 -12.80 -8.52
N PHE A 96 0.72 -12.81 -7.50
CA PHE A 96 0.51 -11.67 -6.61
C PHE A 96 1.33 -11.80 -5.32
N LYS A 97 1.96 -10.70 -4.93
CA LYS A 97 2.62 -10.59 -3.62
C LYS A 97 1.64 -10.09 -2.56
N THR A 98 1.82 -10.59 -1.34
CA THR A 98 0.91 -10.35 -0.21
C THR A 98 0.82 -8.87 0.13
N LYS A 99 -0.40 -8.38 0.35
CA LYS A 99 -0.70 -7.02 0.80
C LYS A 99 -1.50 -7.09 2.08
N THR A 100 -0.89 -6.70 3.19
CA THR A 100 -1.58 -6.57 4.47
C THR A 100 -1.99 -5.12 4.63
N ILE A 101 -3.28 -4.86 4.85
CA ILE A 101 -3.82 -3.51 5.06
C ILE A 101 -4.59 -3.54 6.37
N ILE A 102 -4.36 -2.55 7.22
CA ILE A 102 -5.03 -2.38 8.50
C ILE A 102 -5.57 -0.95 8.51
N PHE A 103 -6.90 -0.86 8.52
CA PHE A 103 -7.59 0.40 8.76
C PHE A 103 -7.75 0.60 10.27
N ALA A 104 -7.44 1.82 10.71
CA ALA A 104 -7.58 2.29 12.07
C ALA A 104 -8.61 3.43 12.09
N PRO A 105 -9.26 3.71 13.24
CA PRO A 105 -9.90 5.02 13.41
C PRO A 105 -8.85 6.13 13.29
N ASP A 106 -9.29 7.39 13.20
CA ASP A 106 -8.39 8.54 13.13
C ASP A 106 -7.49 8.61 14.39
N VAL A 107 -6.24 8.21 14.23
CA VAL A 107 -5.26 8.14 15.32
C VAL A 107 -4.16 9.15 15.08
N THR A 108 -3.95 10.01 16.07
CA THR A 108 -2.82 10.95 16.08
C THR A 108 -1.75 10.43 17.03
N ALA A 109 -0.68 9.85 16.47
CA ALA A 109 0.45 9.30 17.22
C ALA A 109 1.75 9.44 16.44
N THR A 110 2.85 9.66 17.15
CA THR A 110 4.17 9.88 16.51
C THR A 110 4.88 8.57 16.17
N HIS A 111 4.75 7.55 17.02
CA HIS A 111 5.46 6.27 16.90
C HIS A 111 4.49 5.15 16.55
N TRP A 112 4.85 4.37 15.53
CA TRP A 112 4.07 3.26 15.02
C TRP A 112 4.93 2.00 15.02
N ARG A 113 4.44 0.94 15.65
CA ARG A 113 5.07 -0.37 15.69
C ARG A 113 4.23 -1.35 14.88
N ILE A 114 4.85 -2.00 13.91
CA ILE A 114 4.27 -3.11 13.15
C ILE A 114 4.97 -4.37 13.62
N THR A 115 4.24 -5.27 14.26
CA THR A 115 4.73 -6.58 14.68
C THR A 115 4.25 -7.60 13.68
N VAL A 116 5.18 -8.39 13.15
CA VAL A 116 4.88 -9.48 12.24
C VAL A 116 5.28 -10.79 12.92
N THR A 117 4.38 -11.77 12.89
CA THR A 117 4.56 -13.08 13.49
C THR A 117 4.15 -14.16 12.49
N ALA A 118 5.13 -14.87 11.95
CA ALA A 118 4.97 -15.92 10.94
C ALA A 118 5.46 -17.28 11.49
N THR A 119 4.73 -17.85 12.45
CA THR A 119 5.15 -19.10 13.11
C THR A 119 5.37 -20.22 12.08
N ASN A 120 6.54 -20.87 12.12
CA ASN A 120 6.92 -21.94 11.19
C ASN A 120 6.78 -21.54 9.70
N HIS A 121 7.22 -20.33 9.36
CA HIS A 121 7.30 -19.92 7.96
C HIS A 121 8.30 -20.81 7.20
N PRO A 122 7.94 -21.41 6.05
CA PRO A 122 8.79 -22.37 5.35
C PRO A 122 10.13 -21.78 4.91
N ASP A 123 10.15 -20.49 4.58
CA ASP A 123 11.39 -19.79 4.18
C ASP A 123 12.33 -19.53 5.37
N GLY A 124 11.86 -19.64 6.62
CA GLY A 124 12.63 -19.34 7.83
C GLY A 124 12.89 -17.84 8.07
N PHE A 125 12.40 -16.96 7.20
CA PHE A 125 12.49 -15.51 7.33
C PHE A 125 11.19 -14.81 6.88
N ILE A 126 11.05 -13.56 7.30
CA ILE A 126 10.01 -12.63 6.85
C ILE A 126 10.65 -11.67 5.84
N GLN A 127 9.92 -11.37 4.79
CA GLN A 127 10.29 -10.38 3.78
C GLN A 127 9.11 -9.45 3.50
N ALA A 128 9.38 -8.16 3.31
CA ALA A 128 8.44 -7.18 2.77
C ALA A 128 9.18 -6.04 2.08
N SER A 129 8.57 -5.41 1.08
CA SER A 129 9.24 -4.35 0.31
C SER A 129 8.85 -2.95 0.73
N ARG A 130 7.61 -2.75 1.20
CA ARG A 130 7.09 -1.40 1.44
C ARG A 130 6.16 -1.32 2.63
N VAL A 131 6.33 -0.25 3.42
CA VAL A 131 5.30 0.20 4.36
C VAL A 131 4.65 1.49 3.83
N VAL A 132 3.32 1.50 3.81
CA VAL A 132 2.51 2.71 3.56
C VAL A 132 1.79 3.07 4.85
N ILE A 133 1.88 4.33 5.24
CA ILE A 133 1.17 4.85 6.41
C ILE A 133 0.71 6.27 6.13
N GLY A 134 -0.54 6.58 6.46
CA GLY A 134 -1.06 7.93 6.31
C GLY A 134 -2.56 8.02 6.54
N LYS A 135 -3.08 9.21 6.24
CA LYS A 135 -4.51 9.47 6.15
C LYS A 135 -5.01 9.04 4.76
N SER A 136 -6.05 8.24 4.73
CA SER A 136 -6.77 7.84 3.54
C SER A 136 -7.61 9.00 3.03
N VAL A 137 -7.70 9.10 1.71
CA VAL A 137 -8.60 10.03 1.03
C VAL A 137 -9.75 9.20 0.50
N ASN A 138 -10.94 9.41 1.03
CA ASN A 138 -12.15 8.74 0.60
C ASN A 138 -13.15 9.75 0.02
N THR A 139 -13.93 9.31 -0.97
CA THR A 139 -15.06 10.06 -1.50
C THR A 139 -16.34 9.69 -0.74
N THR A 140 -17.28 10.63 -0.67
CA THR A 140 -18.63 10.37 -0.15
C THR A 140 -19.43 9.40 -1.04
N HIS A 141 -19.06 9.34 -2.33
CA HIS A 141 -19.69 8.48 -3.33
C HIS A 141 -18.72 7.40 -3.80
N ASP A 142 -19.25 6.23 -4.15
CA ASP A 142 -18.48 5.13 -4.71
C ASP A 142 -17.94 5.47 -6.11
N MET A 143 -17.10 4.57 -6.64
CA MET A 143 -16.60 4.66 -8.01
C MET A 143 -17.74 4.69 -9.03
N ASP A 144 -17.64 5.58 -10.03
CA ASP A 144 -18.66 5.71 -11.07
C ASP A 144 -18.68 4.52 -12.05
N TYR A 145 -19.69 4.51 -12.92
CA TYR A 145 -19.75 3.59 -14.05
C TYR A 145 -18.52 3.72 -14.97
N SER A 146 -18.17 2.61 -15.61
CA SER A 146 -17.03 2.49 -16.54
C SER A 146 -15.64 2.57 -15.89
N CYS A 147 -15.54 2.41 -14.58
CA CYS A 147 -14.28 2.06 -13.94
C CYS A 147 -13.81 0.67 -14.42
N LYS A 148 -12.50 0.51 -14.60
CA LYS A 148 -11.91 -0.70 -15.19
C LYS A 148 -10.68 -1.12 -14.44
N GLN A 149 -10.67 -2.38 -14.01
CA GLN A 149 -9.44 -3.08 -13.66
C GLN A 149 -8.81 -3.66 -14.93
N PHE A 150 -7.50 -3.55 -15.06
CA PHE A 150 -6.77 -4.11 -16.18
C PHE A 150 -5.40 -4.64 -15.73
N SER A 151 -4.79 -5.45 -16.59
CA SER A 151 -3.43 -5.91 -16.43
C SER A 151 -2.60 -5.42 -17.62
N ARG A 152 -1.52 -4.68 -17.34
CA ARG A 152 -0.66 -4.11 -18.36
C ARG A 152 0.57 -5.01 -18.54
N ASN A 153 0.61 -5.72 -19.65
CA ASN A 153 1.81 -6.42 -20.09
C ASN A 153 2.84 -5.38 -20.61
N GLN A 154 4.07 -5.45 -20.12
CA GLN A 154 5.19 -4.62 -20.58
C GLN A 154 6.22 -5.41 -21.40
N SER A 155 5.92 -6.68 -21.71
CA SER A 155 6.78 -7.55 -22.50
C SER A 155 7.10 -6.93 -23.86
N ILE A 156 8.37 -6.99 -24.25
CA ILE A 156 8.83 -6.50 -25.55
C ILE A 156 8.81 -7.67 -26.52
N VAL A 157 8.04 -7.54 -27.60
CA VAL A 157 7.99 -8.52 -28.68
C VAL A 157 8.86 -8.02 -29.82
N THR A 158 9.85 -8.82 -30.21
CA THR A 158 10.70 -8.55 -31.38
C THR A 158 10.42 -9.61 -32.43
N GLU A 159 10.00 -9.17 -33.62
CA GLU A 159 9.61 -10.04 -34.72
C GLU A 159 10.62 -9.98 -35.87
N GLY A 160 10.84 -11.12 -36.53
CA GLY A 160 11.56 -11.24 -37.79
C GLY A 160 10.88 -12.24 -38.72
N ASN A 161 11.46 -12.47 -39.91
CA ASN A 161 10.85 -13.37 -40.89
C ASN A 161 10.83 -14.83 -40.38
N GLY A 162 9.69 -15.27 -39.88
CA GLY A 162 9.47 -16.63 -39.37
C GLY A 162 9.93 -16.88 -37.93
N TRP A 163 10.27 -15.84 -37.17
CA TRP A 163 10.62 -15.96 -35.75
C TRP A 163 10.09 -14.79 -34.92
N GLU A 164 9.82 -15.07 -33.66
CA GLU A 164 9.40 -14.09 -32.65
C GLU A 164 10.20 -14.38 -31.38
N THR A 165 10.75 -13.34 -30.77
CA THR A 165 11.34 -13.40 -29.43
C THR A 165 10.57 -12.47 -28.50
N VAL A 166 10.18 -12.98 -27.34
CA VAL A 166 9.46 -12.21 -26.32
C VAL A 166 10.38 -12.03 -25.11
N GLU A 167 10.70 -10.79 -24.80
CA GLU A 167 11.31 -10.43 -23.54
C GLU A 167 10.21 -10.31 -22.49
N HIS A 168 10.12 -11.33 -21.63
CA HIS A 168 9.05 -11.44 -20.64
C HIS A 168 9.24 -10.46 -19.48
N TYR A 169 8.22 -9.63 -19.26
CA TYR A 169 8.06 -8.80 -18.07
C TYR A 169 6.76 -9.16 -17.37
N ASP A 170 6.76 -9.12 -16.04
CA ASP A 170 5.58 -9.41 -15.25
C ASP A 170 4.45 -8.40 -15.53
N PRO A 171 3.20 -8.87 -15.72
CA PRO A 171 2.10 -7.99 -16.03
C PRO A 171 1.65 -7.20 -14.78
N LEU A 172 1.50 -5.89 -14.92
CA LEU A 172 1.21 -4.99 -13.80
C LEU A 172 -0.29 -4.77 -13.64
N PRO A 173 -0.87 -4.92 -12.43
CA PRO A 173 -2.27 -4.57 -12.20
C PRO A 173 -2.45 -3.05 -12.28
N GLY A 174 -3.60 -2.62 -12.80
CA GLY A 174 -3.95 -1.22 -12.91
C GLY A 174 -5.45 -0.99 -12.83
N TRP A 175 -5.81 0.24 -12.51
CA TRP A 175 -7.19 0.71 -12.41
C TRP A 175 -7.32 2.04 -13.14
N THR A 176 -8.39 2.19 -13.90
CA THR A 176 -8.91 3.49 -14.32
C THR A 176 -10.20 3.72 -13.56
N VAL A 177 -10.22 4.75 -12.72
CA VAL A 177 -11.33 5.08 -11.82
C VAL A 177 -11.84 6.48 -12.05
N LYS A 178 -13.13 6.64 -11.81
CA LYS A 178 -13.88 7.87 -11.96
C LYS A 178 -14.63 8.12 -10.67
N PHE A 179 -14.52 9.35 -10.19
CA PHE A 179 -15.25 9.81 -9.02
C PHE A 179 -16.01 11.07 -9.41
N SER A 180 -17.33 11.04 -9.29
CA SER A 180 -18.21 12.19 -9.51
C SER A 180 -18.81 12.65 -8.18
N TYR A 181 -19.44 13.83 -8.21
CA TYR A 181 -20.11 14.41 -7.04
C TYR A 181 -19.19 14.59 -5.83
N ILE A 182 -17.93 15.00 -6.08
CA ILE A 182 -17.02 15.42 -5.02
C ILE A 182 -17.41 16.85 -4.60
N PRO A 183 -17.79 17.08 -3.33
CA PRO A 183 -18.12 18.42 -2.83
C PRO A 183 -16.95 19.39 -2.97
N MET A 184 -17.23 20.69 -3.15
CA MET A 184 -16.18 21.69 -3.40
C MET A 184 -15.15 21.82 -2.26
N ASP A 185 -15.58 21.69 -1.01
CA ASP A 185 -14.71 21.74 0.17
C ASP A 185 -13.77 20.53 0.20
N VAL A 186 -14.31 19.32 0.02
CA VAL A 186 -13.54 18.08 -0.07
C VAL A 186 -12.55 18.12 -1.25
N TRP A 187 -12.98 18.69 -2.38
CA TRP A 187 -12.11 18.87 -3.55
C TRP A 187 -10.91 19.77 -3.22
N LYS A 188 -11.15 20.95 -2.65
CA LYS A 188 -10.11 21.96 -2.41
C LYS A 188 -9.17 21.59 -1.25
N ASP A 189 -9.71 21.02 -0.19
CA ASP A 189 -8.96 20.83 1.06
C ASP A 189 -8.27 19.45 1.11
N ILE A 190 -8.76 18.46 0.37
CA ILE A 190 -8.28 17.08 0.45
C ILE A 190 -7.81 16.57 -0.92
N PHE A 191 -8.71 16.50 -1.91
CA PHE A 191 -8.40 15.84 -3.19
C PHE A 191 -7.34 16.58 -3.99
N PHE A 192 -7.52 17.86 -4.26
CA PHE A 192 -6.57 18.61 -5.09
C PHE A 192 -5.17 18.68 -4.46
N PRO A 193 -5.00 18.95 -3.15
CA PRO A 193 -3.70 18.85 -2.49
C PRO A 193 -3.09 17.44 -2.57
N PHE A 194 -3.90 16.39 -2.39
CA PHE A 194 -3.45 15.01 -2.55
C PHE A 194 -2.94 14.74 -3.97
N LEU A 195 -3.74 15.06 -4.99
CA LEU A 195 -3.39 14.88 -6.41
C LEU A 195 -2.14 15.69 -6.78
N HIS A 196 -2.01 16.91 -6.28
CA HIS A 196 -0.83 17.74 -6.48
C HIS A 196 0.42 17.12 -5.83
N SER A 197 0.29 16.60 -4.61
CA SER A 197 1.41 16.05 -3.85
C SER A 197 1.89 14.68 -4.36
N ALA A 198 0.96 13.85 -4.85
CA ALA A 198 1.27 12.54 -5.38
C ALA A 198 1.71 12.65 -6.85
N SER A 199 0.88 13.30 -7.67
CA SER A 199 1.06 13.47 -9.11
C SER A 199 1.61 12.19 -9.76
N ASN A 200 2.57 12.31 -10.67
CA ASN A 200 3.32 11.18 -11.23
C ASN A 200 4.58 10.81 -10.42
N SER A 201 4.89 11.55 -9.35
CA SER A 201 6.18 11.52 -8.68
C SER A 201 6.25 10.50 -7.54
N LYS A 202 5.14 10.30 -6.82
CA LYS A 202 5.06 9.39 -5.68
C LYS A 202 4.11 8.24 -5.96
N ALA A 203 4.43 7.06 -5.43
CA ALA A 203 3.51 5.94 -5.46
C ALA A 203 2.42 6.08 -4.38
N ILE A 204 1.20 5.71 -4.75
CA ILE A 204 0.02 5.71 -3.90
C ILE A 204 -0.50 4.27 -3.73
N LEU A 205 -1.15 4.03 -2.60
CA LEU A 205 -1.91 2.81 -2.36
C LEU A 205 -3.37 3.09 -2.74
N PHE A 206 -3.86 2.40 -3.77
CA PHE A 206 -5.26 2.48 -4.18
C PHE A 206 -6.00 1.22 -3.72
N VAL A 207 -7.02 1.41 -2.87
CA VAL A 207 -7.88 0.34 -2.34
C VAL A 207 -9.30 0.59 -2.87
N PRO A 208 -9.78 -0.17 -3.87
CA PRO A 208 -11.08 0.11 -4.50
C PRO A 208 -12.26 -0.23 -3.59
N ILE A 209 -12.18 -1.33 -2.85
CA ILE A 209 -13.26 -1.80 -1.97
C ILE A 209 -12.65 -2.07 -0.58
N PRO A 210 -12.63 -1.07 0.31
CA PRO A 210 -12.01 -1.22 1.64
C PRO A 210 -12.80 -2.14 2.58
N ASP A 211 -14.06 -2.44 2.30
CA ASP A 211 -14.89 -3.28 3.19
C ASP A 211 -14.82 -4.79 2.86
N GLN A 212 -14.04 -5.18 1.84
CA GLN A 212 -13.91 -6.57 1.38
C GLN A 212 -12.43 -7.03 1.39
N PRO A 213 -11.88 -7.37 2.57
CA PRO A 213 -10.47 -7.77 2.71
C PRO A 213 -10.08 -8.99 1.87
N GLU A 214 -11.04 -9.85 1.52
CA GLU A 214 -10.85 -11.03 0.68
C GLU A 214 -10.47 -10.72 -0.77
N THR A 215 -10.75 -9.51 -1.27
CA THR A 215 -10.42 -9.11 -2.66
C THR A 215 -9.10 -8.37 -2.77
N TRP A 216 -8.54 -7.91 -1.64
CA TRP A 216 -7.41 -7.00 -1.63
C TRP A 216 -6.16 -7.54 -2.32
N GLN A 217 -5.95 -8.85 -2.33
CA GLN A 217 -4.78 -9.44 -2.96
C GLN A 217 -4.77 -9.26 -4.49
N HIS A 218 -5.95 -9.12 -5.11
CA HIS A 218 -6.11 -8.99 -6.55
C HIS A 218 -6.45 -7.57 -7.00
N GLU A 219 -7.19 -6.83 -6.18
CA GLU A 219 -7.75 -5.53 -6.59
C GLU A 219 -6.90 -4.33 -6.17
N VAL A 220 -6.18 -4.43 -5.05
CA VAL A 220 -5.39 -3.32 -4.53
C VAL A 220 -4.15 -3.10 -5.39
N VAL A 221 -3.93 -1.85 -5.76
CA VAL A 221 -2.79 -1.43 -6.56
C VAL A 221 -1.92 -0.46 -5.77
N TYR A 222 -0.65 -0.82 -5.60
CA TYR A 222 0.37 0.12 -5.17
C TYR A 222 1.16 0.58 -6.39
N GLY A 223 1.00 1.84 -6.76
CA GLY A 223 1.32 2.30 -8.09
C GLY A 223 1.43 3.80 -8.22
N ARG A 224 1.77 4.26 -9.43
CA ARG A 224 1.80 5.70 -9.75
C ARG A 224 0.63 6.07 -10.64
N MET A 225 0.13 7.29 -10.45
CA MET A 225 -0.85 7.86 -11.37
C MET A 225 -0.20 8.06 -12.75
N LYS A 226 -0.96 7.74 -13.79
CA LYS A 226 -0.61 7.96 -15.19
C LYS A 226 -1.49 9.09 -15.71
N ALA A 227 -0.87 10.02 -16.44
CA ALA A 227 -1.40 11.33 -16.81
C ALA A 227 -1.40 12.37 -15.68
N GLU A 228 -1.64 13.63 -16.04
CA GLU A 228 -1.75 14.74 -15.10
C GLU A 228 -3.07 14.62 -14.34
N PRO A 229 -3.05 14.30 -13.04
CA PRO A 229 -4.28 14.16 -12.29
C PRO A 229 -4.92 15.54 -12.10
N GLY A 230 -6.20 15.64 -12.48
CA GLY A 230 -6.97 16.87 -12.39
C GLY A 230 -8.44 16.55 -12.15
N GLY A 231 -9.27 17.58 -12.13
CA GLY A 231 -10.72 17.42 -12.05
C GLY A 231 -11.43 18.47 -12.86
N ASP A 232 -12.63 18.11 -13.30
CA ASP A 232 -13.55 19.01 -13.96
C ASP A 232 -14.58 19.50 -12.94
N CYS A 233 -14.91 20.79 -13.04
CA CYS A 233 -16.07 21.35 -12.36
C CYS A 233 -17.31 20.99 -13.19
N ASP A 234 -18.15 20.10 -12.69
CA ASP A 234 -19.36 19.64 -13.38
C ASP A 234 -20.52 20.62 -13.16
N HIS A 235 -20.63 21.16 -11.94
CA HIS A 235 -21.49 22.28 -11.56
C HIS A 235 -20.90 23.03 -10.35
N TYR A 236 -21.50 24.17 -9.95
CA TYR A 236 -20.93 25.12 -8.96
C TYR A 236 -20.41 24.52 -7.64
N ASP A 237 -20.87 23.34 -7.23
CA ASP A 237 -20.46 22.65 -6.00
C ASP A 237 -20.06 21.17 -6.20
N GLY A 238 -19.91 20.75 -7.45
CA GLY A 238 -19.65 19.36 -7.80
C GLY A 238 -18.44 19.22 -8.70
N TRP A 239 -17.43 18.50 -8.22
CA TRP A 239 -16.25 18.13 -8.98
C TRP A 239 -16.29 16.66 -9.39
N ARG A 240 -15.68 16.38 -10.53
CA ARG A 240 -15.40 15.02 -10.99
C ARG A 240 -13.93 14.85 -11.32
N THR A 241 -13.39 13.66 -11.13
CA THR A 241 -12.00 13.33 -11.50
C THR A 241 -11.92 11.93 -12.09
N GLU A 242 -11.01 11.77 -13.05
CA GLU A 242 -10.64 10.48 -13.61
C GLU A 242 -9.15 10.25 -13.34
N LEU A 243 -8.83 9.10 -12.76
CA LEU A 243 -7.48 8.73 -12.36
C LEU A 243 -7.15 7.36 -12.93
N THR A 244 -5.96 7.22 -13.51
CA THR A 244 -5.42 5.91 -13.87
C THR A 244 -4.23 5.60 -13.00
N VAL A 245 -4.29 4.53 -12.23
CA VAL A 245 -3.20 4.06 -11.37
C VAL A 245 -2.65 2.76 -11.94
N ILE A 246 -1.35 2.69 -12.13
CA ILE A 246 -0.67 1.46 -12.58
C ILE A 246 0.33 1.05 -11.53
N GLY A 247 0.31 -0.24 -11.18
CA GLY A 247 1.23 -0.86 -10.24
C GLY A 247 2.70 -0.63 -10.59
N LEU A 248 3.57 -0.72 -9.59
CA LEU A 248 5.01 -0.75 -9.82
C LEU A 248 5.48 -2.19 -10.05
N ALA A 249 6.41 -2.36 -11.00
CA ALA A 249 7.09 -3.64 -11.22
C ALA A 249 7.96 -3.98 -10.01
N SER A 250 7.93 -5.25 -9.61
CA SER A 250 8.62 -5.87 -8.47
C SER A 250 9.46 -7.06 -8.88
#